data_AF-A0A6V7HCS4-F1
#
_entry.id   AF-A0A6V7HCS4-F1
#
_cell.length_a   1.000
_cell.length_b   1.000
_cell.length_c   1.000
_cell.angle_alpha   90.00
_cell.angle_beta   90.00
_cell.angle_gamma   90.00
#
_symmetry.space_group_name_H-M   'P 1'
#
loop_
_entity.id
_entity.type
_entity.pdbx_description
1 polymer ?
#
loop_
_entity_poly.entity_id
_entity_poly.type
_entity_poly.pdbx_seq_one_letter_code
_entity_poly.pdbx_strand_id
1 'polypeptide(L)'
;FLNTDCKGNRRTKDRVQNNVCTRISSAVEIGRRRRMSKIGSGLILLVRPISLGRLLTRNAVPARVHHSTGRHDKSPFLFRLISCCSERGRRTSVLLSSNNTVNTLASRQFLFSRYCCNNKVDDDEKMSAATKREPAAEQLTEYKKHSKGERPVLLTGNGTPIANKKASLTVGSHGPILLQDFVYLDEMSHFARERIPERVVHAKGAGAFGYFEVTHDITRYCKAKVFSSIGKRTPIAVRFSTVGGESGSADTARDPRGFAVKFYTEEGIWDLVGNNTPIFFVKDPLFFPSFIHTQKRNPVTHLKDADMFWDFLSLRTESMHQVMILFSDRGIPDGYRHMNGYGSHTFKLVNAHNEIVYCKFHYKTDQGIKNIFSDKAAEISSSDPDYSIRDLYNAIASNNYPTWTFYIQVMTASQAKNFRWNPFDITKVMIVWPHDEYPLIPVGKLVLDRNPDNYFNDVEQIAFDPAHMVPGIEPSPDKLLQGRLFAYGDTHRHRLGPNHLQLPVNCPYK
;
A
#
# COMPACT_ATOMS: atom_id res chain seq x y z
N PHE A 1 17.02 60.30 15.06
CA PHE A 1 16.10 61.23 14.38
C PHE A 1 14.96 60.39 13.82
N LEU A 2 13.68 60.56 14.19
CA LEU A 2 13.05 61.68 14.92
C LEU A 2 12.13 61.23 16.07
N ASN A 3 12.15 62.03 17.13
CA ASN A 3 11.09 62.27 18.12
C ASN A 3 10.65 63.75 17.91
N THR A 4 9.54 64.33 18.39
CA THR A 4 8.44 63.98 19.34
C THR A 4 7.25 64.94 18.98
N ASP A 5 6.04 64.97 19.53
CA ASP A 5 5.27 64.32 20.62
C ASP A 5 3.77 64.54 20.29
N CYS A 6 2.83 63.74 20.81
CA CYS A 6 1.40 64.10 20.73
C CYS A 6 0.59 63.55 21.93
N LYS A 7 0.28 64.42 22.90
CA LYS A 7 -0.38 64.08 24.18
C LYS A 7 -1.82 64.57 24.27
N GLY A 8 -2.66 63.78 24.93
CA GLY A 8 -4.01 64.16 25.35
C GLY A 8 -4.72 63.05 26.12
N ASN A 9 -5.41 63.29 27.25
CA ASN A 9 -5.00 63.78 28.58
C ASN A 9 -6.28 63.82 29.44
N ARG A 10 -6.19 63.63 30.78
CA ARG A 10 -7.29 63.72 31.79
C ARG A 10 -8.27 62.50 31.84
N ARG A 11 -8.85 62.10 32.98
CA ARG A 11 -8.45 62.15 34.43
C ARG A 11 -9.53 61.42 35.30
N THR A 12 -9.12 60.53 36.22
CA THR A 12 -9.73 60.27 37.59
C THR A 12 -11.24 59.87 37.70
N LYS A 13 -11.78 59.22 38.76
CA LYS A 13 -11.35 58.94 40.17
C LYS A 13 -12.27 57.88 40.85
N ASP A 14 -11.84 57.31 42.00
CA ASP A 14 -12.66 56.84 43.16
C ASP A 14 -13.68 55.65 42.99
N ARG A 15 -13.99 54.75 43.95
CA ARG A 15 -13.40 54.33 45.27
C ARG A 15 -14.09 53.03 45.81
N VAL A 16 -13.79 52.61 47.06
CA VAL A 16 -14.39 51.52 47.90
C VAL A 16 -13.93 50.09 47.52
N GLN A 17 -13.14 49.31 48.28
CA GLN A 17 -13.13 48.79 49.69
C GLN A 17 -13.92 47.49 49.95
N ASN A 18 -13.21 46.37 50.13
CA ASN A 18 -13.20 45.59 51.40
C ASN A 18 -12.05 44.55 51.42
N ASN A 19 -11.83 43.87 52.56
CA ASN A 19 -10.51 43.31 52.96
C ASN A 19 -10.58 41.93 53.67
N VAL A 20 -9.40 41.37 53.98
CA VAL A 20 -9.10 40.17 54.83
C VAL A 20 -9.25 38.80 54.14
N CYS A 21 -8.27 37.89 53.98
CA CYS A 21 -6.84 37.70 54.40
C CYS A 21 -6.54 36.68 55.55
N THR A 22 -5.98 35.52 55.16
CA THR A 22 -5.14 34.54 55.92
C THR A 22 -4.46 33.61 54.88
N ARG A 23 -3.35 32.85 55.07
CA ARG A 23 -2.16 32.75 55.98
C ARG A 23 -1.21 31.69 55.32
N ILE A 24 0.14 31.63 55.49
CA ILE A 24 1.15 32.47 56.15
C ILE A 24 2.59 32.20 55.60
N SER A 25 3.50 33.17 55.77
CA SER A 25 4.99 33.16 55.87
C SER A 25 5.72 31.85 56.26
N SER A 26 6.95 31.46 55.86
CA SER A 26 8.24 32.09 55.43
C SER A 26 9.39 32.14 56.48
N ALA A 27 10.39 31.24 56.36
CA ALA A 27 11.77 31.27 56.92
C ALA A 27 12.57 30.11 56.24
N VAL A 28 13.83 30.16 55.77
CA VAL A 28 15.13 30.74 56.20
C VAL A 28 15.91 29.89 57.21
N GLU A 29 17.01 29.24 56.79
CA GLU A 29 18.37 29.44 57.38
C GLU A 29 19.52 28.82 56.53
N ILE A 30 20.79 29.10 56.88
CA ILE A 30 22.03 28.67 56.20
C ILE A 30 23.05 28.14 57.24
N GLY A 31 23.62 26.94 57.08
CA GLY A 31 24.45 26.32 58.13
C GLY A 31 25.55 25.31 57.74
N ARG A 32 26.80 25.79 57.60
CA ARG A 32 28.10 25.15 57.96
C ARG A 32 28.49 23.73 57.43
N ARG A 33 29.41 23.77 56.44
CA ARG A 33 30.65 22.96 56.29
C ARG A 33 30.95 21.80 57.28
N ARG A 34 31.31 20.62 56.75
CA ARG A 34 32.48 19.82 57.20
C ARG A 34 33.30 19.29 55.99
N ARG A 35 34.53 18.83 56.25
CA ARG A 35 35.69 18.73 55.31
C ARG A 35 35.97 17.31 54.79
N MET A 36 36.55 17.22 53.56
CA MET A 36 37.61 16.28 53.09
C MET A 36 37.31 14.75 53.16
N SER A 37 37.90 13.84 52.36
CA SER A 37 39.12 13.83 51.51
C SER A 37 38.84 13.14 50.15
N LYS A 38 39.40 13.52 48.98
CA LYS A 38 40.81 13.56 48.47
C LYS A 38 41.33 12.19 47.95
N ILE A 39 41.59 12.11 46.63
CA ILE A 39 42.44 11.13 45.88
C ILE A 39 41.84 9.70 45.72
N GLY A 40 41.95 8.99 44.58
CA GLY A 40 42.59 9.35 43.30
C GLY A 40 42.52 8.29 42.19
N SER A 41 43.33 8.48 41.15
CA SER A 41 43.34 7.81 39.84
C SER A 41 43.57 6.28 39.84
N GLY A 42 43.07 5.57 38.81
CA GLY A 42 43.41 4.17 38.55
C GLY A 42 42.89 3.62 37.21
N LEU A 43 43.71 3.64 36.16
CA LEU A 43 43.46 3.03 34.85
C LEU A 43 44.29 1.74 34.72
N ILE A 44 43.67 0.56 34.62
CA ILE A 44 44.36 -0.69 34.27
C ILE A 44 43.56 -1.49 33.23
N LEU A 45 44.22 -1.80 32.12
CA LEU A 45 43.81 -2.79 31.12
C LEU A 45 44.25 -4.18 31.61
N LEU A 46 43.41 -5.23 31.48
CA LEU A 46 43.81 -6.59 31.86
C LEU A 46 43.45 -7.63 30.79
N VAL A 47 44.43 -7.91 29.92
CA VAL A 47 44.44 -9.06 29.01
C VAL A 47 44.60 -10.34 29.83
N ARG A 48 43.87 -11.42 29.48
CA ARG A 48 44.11 -12.77 29.99
C ARG A 48 44.67 -13.69 28.90
N PRO A 49 45.74 -14.47 29.17
CA PRO A 49 46.35 -15.35 28.19
C PRO A 49 45.66 -16.72 28.10
N ILE A 50 45.98 -17.44 27.02
CA ILE A 50 45.60 -18.84 26.76
C ILE A 50 46.51 -19.78 27.57
N SER A 51 45.99 -20.92 28.03
CA SER A 51 46.78 -22.06 28.49
C SER A 51 46.33 -23.37 27.83
N LEU A 52 47.25 -24.33 27.67
CA LEU A 52 47.03 -25.62 27.01
C LEU A 52 47.20 -26.80 27.99
N GLY A 53 46.32 -27.80 27.88
CA GLY A 53 46.42 -29.10 28.56
C GLY A 53 45.09 -29.85 28.40
N ARG A 54 44.99 -30.91 27.59
CA ARG A 54 45.37 -32.32 27.89
C ARG A 54 44.56 -32.93 29.05
N LEU A 55 44.00 -34.14 28.94
CA LEU A 55 43.79 -35.07 27.80
C LEU A 55 42.84 -36.21 28.25
N LEU A 56 41.86 -36.62 27.45
CA LEU A 56 41.22 -37.97 27.51
C LEU A 56 40.55 -38.30 26.16
N THR A 57 40.25 -39.58 25.88
CA THR A 57 40.10 -40.11 24.51
C THR A 57 38.91 -41.07 24.30
N ARG A 58 38.68 -41.46 23.02
CA ARG A 58 37.71 -42.45 22.46
C ARG A 58 36.31 -41.90 22.15
N ASN A 59 35.65 -42.21 21.02
CA ASN A 59 35.97 -43.10 19.87
C ASN A 59 35.31 -42.60 18.55
N ALA A 60 35.92 -42.89 17.37
CA ALA A 60 35.38 -42.61 16.02
C ALA A 60 36.22 -43.33 14.92
N VAL A 61 35.76 -43.68 13.70
CA VAL A 61 34.37 -43.82 13.19
C VAL A 61 34.03 -45.32 13.00
N PRO A 62 34.38 -46.08 11.92
CA PRO A 62 34.97 -45.75 10.61
C PRO A 62 33.94 -45.65 9.46
N ALA A 63 34.27 -44.92 8.38
CA ALA A 63 33.51 -44.95 7.12
C ALA A 63 33.98 -46.08 6.20
N ARG A 64 33.12 -46.60 5.30
CA ARG A 64 33.52 -47.53 4.22
C ARG A 64 33.78 -46.77 2.92
N VAL A 65 34.87 -47.13 2.25
CA VAL A 65 35.22 -46.71 0.88
C VAL A 65 35.10 -47.92 -0.04
N HIS A 66 34.59 -47.72 -1.25
CA HIS A 66 34.86 -48.61 -2.39
C HIS A 66 35.49 -47.79 -3.50
N HIS A 67 36.65 -48.24 -4.00
CA HIS A 67 37.28 -47.72 -5.21
C HIS A 67 36.91 -48.58 -6.41
N SER A 68 36.67 -47.94 -7.56
CA SER A 68 37.26 -48.41 -8.83
C SER A 68 37.43 -47.26 -9.82
N THR A 69 38.61 -47.21 -10.44
CA THR A 69 38.93 -46.69 -11.79
C THR A 69 38.11 -45.50 -12.35
N GLY A 70 38.74 -44.32 -12.44
CA GLY A 70 38.23 -43.21 -13.24
C GLY A 70 38.83 -43.11 -14.65
N ARG A 71 38.38 -42.11 -15.42
CA ARG A 71 39.09 -41.54 -16.58
C ARG A 71 38.93 -40.02 -16.57
N HIS A 72 39.91 -39.31 -17.13
CA HIS A 72 39.76 -37.89 -17.45
C HIS A 72 38.81 -37.71 -18.63
N ASP A 73 38.06 -36.62 -18.63
CA ASP A 73 37.92 -35.84 -19.86
C ASP A 73 37.71 -34.34 -19.58
N LYS A 74 37.97 -33.49 -20.58
CA LYS A 74 37.89 -32.02 -20.46
C LYS A 74 37.04 -31.41 -21.58
N SER A 75 35.90 -30.81 -21.26
CA SER A 75 35.26 -29.81 -22.14
C SER A 75 34.33 -28.87 -21.34
N PRO A 76 34.06 -27.63 -21.81
CA PRO A 76 33.67 -26.52 -20.93
C PRO A 76 32.18 -26.14 -20.96
N PHE A 77 31.84 -25.18 -20.09
CA PHE A 77 30.55 -24.48 -19.99
C PHE A 77 29.95 -24.09 -21.36
N LEU A 78 28.65 -24.38 -21.54
CA LEU A 78 27.87 -23.95 -22.69
C LEU A 78 26.86 -22.87 -22.27
N PHE A 79 27.04 -21.62 -22.73
CA PHE A 79 26.02 -20.58 -22.58
C PHE A 79 24.81 -20.90 -23.47
N ARG A 80 23.61 -21.02 -22.88
CA ARG A 80 22.35 -21.07 -23.65
C ARG A 80 21.95 -19.66 -24.08
N LEU A 81 22.38 -19.26 -25.29
CA LEU A 81 21.71 -18.18 -26.01
C LEU A 81 20.41 -18.72 -26.63
N ILE A 82 19.33 -17.94 -26.50
CA ILE A 82 18.06 -18.21 -27.17
C ILE A 82 18.22 -17.79 -28.64
N SER A 83 17.88 -18.68 -29.57
CA SER A 83 17.86 -18.39 -31.00
C SER A 83 16.60 -19.00 -31.61
N CYS A 84 15.87 -18.22 -32.41
CA CYS A 84 14.68 -18.70 -33.11
C CYS A 84 15.05 -19.67 -34.22
N CYS A 85 14.22 -20.71 -34.40
CA CYS A 85 14.29 -21.57 -35.57
C CYS A 85 13.79 -20.82 -36.81
N SER A 86 14.60 -20.82 -37.87
CA SER A 86 14.15 -20.71 -39.26
C SER A 86 14.78 -21.86 -40.04
N GLU A 87 14.07 -22.39 -41.04
CA GLU A 87 14.34 -23.72 -41.58
C GLU A 87 15.37 -23.78 -42.72
N ARG A 88 16.12 -24.90 -42.73
CA ARG A 88 16.67 -25.62 -43.90
C ARG A 88 17.37 -24.80 -45.02
N GLY A 89 18.71 -24.86 -45.07
CA GLY A 89 19.44 -24.43 -46.28
C GLY A 89 20.96 -24.65 -46.28
N ARG A 90 21.41 -25.86 -46.65
CA ARG A 90 22.78 -26.26 -47.09
C ARG A 90 24.01 -25.47 -46.55
N ARG A 91 24.87 -26.17 -45.80
CA ARG A 91 26.22 -25.69 -45.44
C ARG A 91 27.14 -25.58 -46.67
N THR A 92 27.81 -24.44 -46.82
CA THR A 92 29.16 -24.34 -47.42
C THR A 92 29.99 -23.38 -46.56
N SER A 93 31.12 -23.84 -46.05
CA SER A 93 31.98 -23.10 -45.12
C SER A 93 33.00 -22.24 -45.85
N VAL A 94 33.09 -20.95 -45.49
CA VAL A 94 34.16 -20.05 -45.92
C VAL A 94 35.09 -19.78 -44.73
N LEU A 95 36.36 -20.14 -44.88
CA LEU A 95 37.42 -19.76 -43.95
C LEU A 95 37.80 -18.29 -44.15
N LEU A 96 37.94 -17.55 -43.05
CA LEU A 96 38.53 -16.20 -43.06
C LEU A 96 39.95 -16.28 -42.49
N SER A 97 40.94 -16.09 -43.35
CA SER A 97 42.34 -15.87 -42.97
C SER A 97 42.73 -14.43 -43.27
N SER A 98 43.45 -13.77 -42.36
CA SER A 98 43.96 -12.42 -42.53
C SER A 98 45.04 -12.33 -43.63
N ASN A 99 44.91 -11.37 -44.55
CA ASN A 99 45.96 -10.38 -44.85
C ASN A 99 45.52 -9.33 -45.90
N ASN A 100 46.31 -8.24 -45.96
CA ASN A 100 46.09 -7.04 -46.78
C ASN A 100 46.00 -7.31 -48.29
N THR A 101 45.13 -6.59 -49.01
CA THR A 101 45.51 -5.51 -49.96
C THR A 101 44.29 -4.86 -50.63
N VAL A 102 44.50 -3.75 -51.35
CA VAL A 102 43.45 -2.88 -51.92
C VAL A 102 43.39 -3.04 -53.45
N ASN A 103 42.23 -3.44 -54.01
CA ASN A 103 41.55 -2.68 -55.09
C ASN A 103 40.27 -3.34 -55.67
N THR A 104 39.48 -2.51 -56.37
CA THR A 104 38.49 -2.84 -57.43
C THR A 104 37.43 -3.92 -57.19
N LEU A 105 36.15 -3.50 -57.13
CA LEU A 105 35.02 -4.22 -57.75
C LEU A 105 33.76 -3.33 -57.93
N ALA A 106 33.87 -2.26 -58.71
CA ALA A 106 32.79 -1.31 -59.01
C ALA A 106 31.75 -1.87 -60.03
N SER A 107 31.18 -3.06 -59.77
CA SER A 107 30.30 -3.75 -60.72
C SER A 107 29.33 -4.77 -60.10
N ARG A 108 28.76 -4.51 -58.91
CA ARG A 108 27.72 -5.38 -58.29
C ARG A 108 26.48 -4.69 -57.69
N GLN A 109 26.34 -3.37 -57.84
CA GLN A 109 25.29 -2.60 -57.16
C GLN A 109 23.92 -2.59 -57.88
N PHE A 110 23.83 -3.10 -59.11
CA PHE A 110 22.67 -2.89 -60.00
C PHE A 110 21.63 -4.03 -60.08
N LEU A 111 21.83 -5.16 -59.40
CA LEU A 111 20.94 -6.34 -59.53
C LEU A 111 20.12 -6.70 -58.28
N PHE A 112 20.31 -6.01 -57.14
CA PHE A 112 19.48 -6.22 -55.94
C PHE A 112 18.30 -5.22 -55.79
N SER A 113 18.21 -4.21 -56.66
CA SER A 113 17.24 -3.11 -56.53
C SER A 113 15.85 -3.37 -57.15
N ARG A 114 15.50 -4.61 -57.52
CA ARG A 114 14.26 -4.93 -58.26
C ARG A 114 13.32 -5.97 -57.62
N TYR A 115 13.63 -6.50 -56.44
CA TYR A 115 12.79 -7.51 -55.75
C TYR A 115 12.18 -7.05 -54.42
N CYS A 116 12.41 -5.80 -53.97
CA CYS A 116 12.04 -5.33 -52.63
C CYS A 116 11.03 -4.16 -52.61
N CYS A 117 10.28 -3.93 -53.70
CA CYS A 117 9.49 -2.69 -53.89
C CYS A 117 7.98 -2.84 -54.10
N ASN A 118 7.40 -4.05 -54.14
CA ASN A 118 5.97 -4.22 -54.49
C ASN A 118 5.01 -4.50 -53.32
N ASN A 119 5.47 -4.82 -52.10
CA ASN A 119 4.61 -5.16 -50.95
C ASN A 119 4.69 -4.14 -49.78
N LYS A 120 5.17 -2.92 -50.02
CA LYS A 120 5.48 -1.92 -48.96
C LYS A 120 4.29 -1.06 -48.49
N VAL A 121 3.06 -1.57 -48.55
CA VAL A 121 1.87 -0.84 -48.08
C VAL A 121 1.11 -1.66 -47.03
N ASP A 122 0.85 -2.94 -47.31
CA ASP A 122 0.04 -3.80 -46.42
C ASP A 122 0.78 -4.29 -45.16
N ASP A 123 2.11 -4.32 -45.19
CA ASP A 123 2.93 -4.84 -44.07
C ASP A 123 3.17 -3.79 -42.98
N ASP A 124 3.21 -2.49 -43.30
CA ASP A 124 3.38 -1.42 -42.32
C ASP A 124 2.12 -1.25 -41.44
N GLU A 125 0.91 -1.39 -42.00
CA GLU A 125 -0.32 -1.42 -41.18
C GLU A 125 -0.33 -2.63 -40.23
N LYS A 126 0.01 -3.83 -40.73
CA LYS A 126 0.07 -5.06 -39.91
C LYS A 126 1.13 -4.99 -38.82
N MET A 127 2.30 -4.42 -39.11
CA MET A 127 3.36 -4.25 -38.13
C MET A 127 3.05 -3.13 -37.11
N SER A 128 2.31 -2.08 -37.51
CA SER A 128 1.79 -1.07 -36.57
C SER A 128 0.74 -1.63 -35.60
N ALA A 129 -0.05 -2.62 -36.05
CA ALA A 129 -1.03 -3.32 -35.21
C ALA A 129 -0.36 -4.25 -34.17
N ALA A 130 0.85 -4.75 -34.46
CA ALA A 130 1.52 -5.78 -33.67
C ALA A 130 2.19 -5.31 -32.37
N THR A 131 2.36 -4.00 -32.15
CA THR A 131 3.15 -3.47 -31.01
C THR A 131 2.46 -2.37 -30.20
N LYS A 132 1.14 -2.45 -30.00
CA LYS A 132 0.46 -1.58 -29.01
C LYS A 132 0.90 -1.97 -27.59
N ARG A 133 1.67 -1.10 -26.94
CA ARG A 133 2.03 -1.24 -25.52
C ARG A 133 0.78 -1.04 -24.64
N GLU A 134 0.82 -1.60 -23.44
CA GLU A 134 -0.25 -1.42 -22.46
C GLU A 134 -0.42 0.06 -22.04
N PRO A 135 -1.63 0.51 -21.65
CA PRO A 135 -1.87 1.89 -21.23
C PRO A 135 -0.93 2.41 -20.13
N ALA A 136 -0.58 1.57 -19.14
CA ALA A 136 0.39 1.93 -18.09
C ALA A 136 1.78 2.30 -18.65
N ALA A 137 2.21 1.65 -19.74
CA ALA A 137 3.49 1.92 -20.40
C ALA A 137 3.45 3.12 -21.37
N GLU A 138 2.24 3.63 -21.69
CA GLU A 138 2.02 4.81 -22.52
C GLU A 138 1.70 6.09 -21.73
N GLN A 139 1.61 6.04 -20.39
CA GLN A 139 1.14 7.16 -19.57
C GLN A 139 1.84 8.50 -19.88
N LEU A 140 3.17 8.52 -20.03
CA LEU A 140 3.92 9.74 -20.38
C LEU A 140 3.73 10.15 -21.86
N THR A 141 3.49 9.19 -22.75
CA THR A 141 3.14 9.44 -24.16
C THR A 141 1.78 10.12 -24.26
N GLU A 142 0.78 9.60 -23.53
CA GLU A 142 -0.56 10.16 -23.48
C GLU A 142 -0.59 11.51 -22.78
N TYR A 143 0.10 11.67 -21.65
CA TYR A 143 0.24 12.99 -21.01
C TYR A 143 0.76 14.03 -22.00
N LYS A 144 1.85 13.71 -22.73
CA LYS A 144 2.42 14.57 -23.77
C LYS A 144 1.45 14.88 -24.93
N LYS A 145 0.54 13.96 -25.29
CA LYS A 145 -0.49 14.19 -26.33
C LYS A 145 -1.62 15.11 -25.83
N HIS A 146 -1.95 15.05 -24.54
CA HIS A 146 -3.02 15.85 -23.93
C HIS A 146 -2.54 17.25 -23.51
N SER A 147 -1.27 17.42 -23.14
CA SER A 147 -0.63 18.72 -22.87
C SER A 147 -0.45 19.58 -24.14
N LYS A 148 -1.55 20.11 -24.67
CA LYS A 148 -1.58 21.02 -25.83
C LYS A 148 -1.45 22.48 -25.36
N GLY A 149 -0.43 23.19 -25.86
CA GLY A 149 -0.19 24.59 -25.57
C GLY A 149 1.31 24.93 -25.59
N GLU A 150 1.65 26.14 -25.16
CA GLU A 150 3.03 26.46 -24.80
C GLU A 150 3.47 25.69 -23.56
N ARG A 151 4.77 25.42 -23.42
CA ARG A 151 5.29 24.72 -22.24
C ARG A 151 5.29 25.70 -21.05
N PRO A 152 4.78 25.30 -19.88
CA PRO A 152 4.80 26.18 -18.70
C PRO A 152 6.24 26.54 -18.34
N VAL A 153 6.45 27.80 -17.96
CA VAL A 153 7.73 28.25 -17.36
C VAL A 153 7.94 27.48 -16.06
N LEU A 154 9.13 26.91 -15.88
CA LEU A 154 9.45 26.20 -14.65
C LEU A 154 9.64 27.21 -13.50
N LEU A 155 8.94 26.98 -12.39
CA LEU A 155 8.99 27.84 -11.20
C LEU A 155 9.56 27.07 -10.00
N THR A 156 10.13 27.79 -9.04
CA THR A 156 10.38 27.31 -7.67
C THR A 156 9.08 27.16 -6.88
N GLY A 157 9.13 26.53 -5.69
CA GLY A 157 7.97 26.34 -4.81
C GLY A 157 7.27 27.64 -4.35
N ASN A 158 7.97 28.79 -4.41
CA ASN A 158 7.38 30.11 -4.15
C ASN A 158 6.94 30.86 -5.44
N GLY A 159 6.92 30.20 -6.60
CA GLY A 159 6.46 30.77 -7.88
C GLY A 159 7.50 31.60 -8.65
N THR A 160 8.79 31.58 -8.28
CA THR A 160 9.83 32.36 -8.97
C THR A 160 10.31 31.64 -10.25
N PRO A 161 10.37 32.30 -11.42
CA PRO A 161 10.86 31.69 -12.66
C PRO A 161 12.32 31.20 -12.56
N ILE A 162 12.54 29.94 -12.97
CA ILE A 162 13.87 29.31 -12.99
C ILE A 162 14.53 29.53 -14.36
N ALA A 163 15.56 30.38 -14.41
CA ALA A 163 16.29 30.67 -15.64
C ALA A 163 17.16 29.50 -16.14
N ASN A 164 17.71 28.69 -15.23
CA ASN A 164 18.48 27.49 -15.56
C ASN A 164 18.34 26.43 -14.45
N LYS A 165 18.17 25.17 -14.84
CA LYS A 165 18.12 23.98 -13.95
C LYS A 165 19.16 22.91 -14.35
N LYS A 166 20.00 23.18 -15.36
CA LYS A 166 20.99 22.22 -15.89
C LYS A 166 22.36 22.31 -15.23
N ALA A 167 22.57 23.31 -14.39
CA ALA A 167 23.79 23.53 -13.62
C ALA A 167 23.45 24.32 -12.35
N SER A 168 24.19 24.08 -11.27
CA SER A 168 24.14 24.88 -10.04
C SER A 168 25.03 26.12 -10.14
N LEU A 169 24.82 27.08 -9.24
CA LEU A 169 25.56 28.33 -9.18
C LEU A 169 26.90 28.16 -8.44
N THR A 170 28.01 28.32 -9.16
CA THR A 170 29.38 28.15 -8.65
C THR A 170 30.25 29.41 -8.81
N VAL A 171 31.34 29.50 -8.03
CA VAL A 171 32.34 30.58 -8.16
C VAL A 171 33.26 30.31 -9.38
N GLY A 172 32.72 30.48 -10.58
CA GLY A 172 33.37 30.09 -11.83
C GLY A 172 33.26 28.58 -12.11
N SER A 173 33.74 28.16 -13.29
CA SER A 173 33.46 26.82 -13.86
C SER A 173 34.02 25.62 -13.06
N HIS A 174 35.00 25.85 -12.19
CA HIS A 174 35.60 24.83 -11.33
C HIS A 174 35.59 25.23 -9.83
N GLY A 175 34.82 26.27 -9.47
CA GLY A 175 34.71 26.74 -8.09
C GLY A 175 33.67 25.98 -7.27
N PRO A 176 33.62 26.21 -5.94
CA PRO A 176 32.58 25.66 -5.08
C PRO A 176 31.18 26.19 -5.45
N ILE A 177 30.16 25.40 -5.13
CA ILE A 177 28.75 25.80 -5.16
C ILE A 177 28.47 26.89 -4.11
N LEU A 178 27.61 27.86 -4.44
CA LEU A 178 27.19 28.92 -3.54
C LEU A 178 25.90 28.57 -2.80
N LEU A 179 25.86 28.85 -1.50
CA LEU A 179 24.66 28.70 -0.66
C LEU A 179 23.48 29.59 -1.12
N GLN A 180 23.74 30.62 -1.93
CA GLN A 180 22.71 31.47 -2.53
C GLN A 180 21.98 30.84 -3.71
N ASP A 181 22.32 29.61 -4.11
CA ASP A 181 21.57 28.84 -5.12
C ASP A 181 20.22 28.36 -4.53
N PHE A 182 19.26 29.28 -4.49
CA PHE A 182 17.92 29.01 -3.97
C PHE A 182 17.19 27.93 -4.78
N VAL A 183 17.46 27.81 -6.09
CA VAL A 183 16.84 26.79 -6.94
C VAL A 183 17.29 25.39 -6.51
N TYR A 184 18.60 25.20 -6.30
CA TYR A 184 19.15 23.96 -5.75
C TYR A 184 18.61 23.67 -4.35
N LEU A 185 18.56 24.67 -3.45
CA LEU A 185 18.10 24.48 -2.08
C LEU A 185 16.61 24.12 -1.99
N ASP A 186 15.75 24.81 -2.75
CA ASP A 186 14.30 24.58 -2.80
C ASP A 186 14.01 23.12 -3.22
N GLU A 187 14.51 22.72 -4.38
CA GLU A 187 14.35 21.36 -4.92
C GLU A 187 14.94 20.27 -4.01
N MET A 188 16.19 20.44 -3.55
CA MET A 188 16.84 19.44 -2.71
C MET A 188 16.15 19.31 -1.34
N SER A 189 15.60 20.41 -0.81
CA SER A 189 14.84 20.39 0.44
C SER A 189 13.49 19.66 0.31
N HIS A 190 12.83 19.77 -0.86
CA HIS A 190 11.61 19.04 -1.16
C HIS A 190 11.87 17.56 -1.41
N PHE A 191 12.87 17.23 -2.25
CA PHE A 191 13.28 15.84 -2.54
C PHE A 191 13.56 15.04 -1.26
N ALA A 192 14.31 15.63 -0.33
CA ALA A 192 14.61 15.04 0.98
C ALA A 192 13.39 14.84 1.91
N ARG A 193 12.19 15.26 1.50
CA ARG A 193 10.93 15.24 2.29
C ARG A 193 9.77 14.55 1.57
N GLU A 194 9.98 13.98 0.38
CA GLU A 194 8.93 13.26 -0.37
C GLU A 194 8.37 12.01 0.34
N ARG A 195 9.07 11.47 1.33
CA ARG A 195 8.69 10.22 2.01
C ARG A 195 7.97 10.51 3.33
N ILE A 196 6.66 10.32 3.33
CA ILE A 196 5.86 10.15 4.55
C ILE A 196 5.99 8.69 5.05
N PRO A 197 5.62 8.38 6.31
CA PRO A 197 5.55 7.00 6.78
C PRO A 197 4.55 6.17 5.95
N GLU A 198 4.91 4.92 5.64
CA GLU A 198 3.95 3.98 5.04
C GLU A 198 2.84 3.59 6.04
N ARG A 199 1.76 2.99 5.56
CA ARG A 199 0.75 2.41 6.45
C ARG A 199 1.36 1.21 7.17
N VAL A 200 1.30 1.20 8.51
CA VAL A 200 1.86 0.14 9.36
C VAL A 200 1.38 -1.27 8.97
N VAL A 201 0.16 -1.37 8.45
CA VAL A 201 -0.40 -2.53 7.75
C VAL A 201 -0.95 -2.08 6.41
N HIS A 202 -1.04 -2.98 5.43
CA HIS A 202 -1.57 -2.66 4.09
C HIS A 202 -0.75 -1.58 3.35
N ALA A 203 0.57 -1.59 3.49
CA ALA A 203 1.47 -0.62 2.85
C ALA A 203 1.38 -0.69 1.32
N LYS A 204 1.73 -1.83 0.72
CA LYS A 204 1.60 -2.05 -0.73
C LYS A 204 0.13 -2.12 -1.16
N GLY A 205 -0.21 -1.47 -2.27
CA GLY A 205 -1.57 -1.48 -2.81
C GLY A 205 -1.79 -0.68 -4.09
N ALA A 206 -3.02 -0.70 -4.58
CA ALA A 206 -3.50 0.12 -5.71
C ALA A 206 -4.77 0.87 -5.30
N GLY A 207 -5.11 1.95 -6.01
CA GLY A 207 -6.35 2.68 -5.80
C GLY A 207 -6.97 3.13 -7.11
N ALA A 208 -8.28 3.30 -7.09
CA ALA A 208 -9.10 3.74 -8.22
C ALA A 208 -10.39 4.41 -7.72
N PHE A 209 -11.07 5.12 -8.60
CA PHE A 209 -12.30 5.85 -8.34
C PHE A 209 -13.44 5.35 -9.23
N GLY A 210 -14.66 5.71 -8.85
CA GLY A 210 -15.83 5.59 -9.70
C GLY A 210 -17.10 5.90 -8.93
N TYR A 211 -18.11 5.04 -9.02
CA TYR A 211 -19.39 5.23 -8.33
C TYR A 211 -19.96 3.94 -7.72
N PHE A 212 -20.77 4.15 -6.68
CA PHE A 212 -21.74 3.18 -6.18
C PHE A 212 -23.13 3.56 -6.71
N GLU A 213 -23.84 2.60 -7.30
CA GLU A 213 -25.20 2.77 -7.82
C GLU A 213 -26.19 1.87 -7.06
N VAL A 214 -27.24 2.45 -6.48
CA VAL A 214 -28.30 1.69 -5.80
C VAL A 214 -29.18 1.01 -6.85
N THR A 215 -29.40 -0.31 -6.73
CA THR A 215 -30.22 -1.10 -7.65
C THR A 215 -31.46 -1.69 -6.97
N HIS A 216 -31.48 -1.79 -5.65
CA HIS A 216 -32.56 -2.40 -4.87
C HIS A 216 -32.85 -1.59 -3.59
N ASP A 217 -34.12 -1.53 -3.20
CA ASP A 217 -34.56 -0.75 -2.04
C ASP A 217 -34.36 -1.50 -0.70
N ILE A 218 -33.46 -0.94 0.13
CA ILE A 218 -33.20 -1.37 1.51
C ILE A 218 -33.54 -0.29 2.56
N THR A 219 -34.29 0.75 2.20
CA THR A 219 -34.66 1.86 3.12
C THR A 219 -35.39 1.35 4.38
N ARG A 220 -36.13 0.24 4.26
CA ARG A 220 -36.76 -0.50 5.37
C ARG A 220 -35.77 -0.91 6.48
N TYR A 221 -34.48 -1.05 6.17
CA TYR A 221 -33.42 -1.44 7.09
C TYR A 221 -32.50 -0.27 7.48
N CYS A 222 -32.29 0.71 6.59
CA CYS A 222 -31.29 1.77 6.77
C CYS A 222 -31.78 3.12 6.22
N LYS A 223 -31.67 4.19 7.03
CA LYS A 223 -32.03 5.56 6.63
C LYS A 223 -30.92 6.37 5.94
N ALA A 224 -29.71 5.80 5.79
CA ALA A 224 -28.55 6.51 5.25
C ALA A 224 -28.78 6.95 3.81
N LYS A 225 -28.49 8.22 3.48
CA LYS A 225 -28.77 8.77 2.14
C LYS A 225 -28.08 8.03 0.99
N VAL A 226 -26.97 7.34 1.24
CA VAL A 226 -26.29 6.49 0.24
C VAL A 226 -27.18 5.38 -0.35
N PHE A 227 -28.24 4.97 0.37
CA PHE A 227 -29.20 3.95 -0.07
C PHE A 227 -30.61 4.49 -0.36
N SER A 228 -30.79 5.82 -0.39
CA SER A 228 -32.12 6.46 -0.34
C SER A 228 -33.05 6.22 -1.53
N SER A 229 -32.54 5.91 -2.72
CA SER A 229 -33.36 5.65 -3.90
C SER A 229 -32.62 4.82 -4.95
N ILE A 230 -33.36 3.94 -5.64
CA ILE A 230 -32.84 3.16 -6.79
C ILE A 230 -32.42 4.12 -7.91
N GLY A 231 -31.30 3.82 -8.58
CA GLY A 231 -30.67 4.68 -9.57
C GLY A 231 -29.80 5.80 -8.99
N LYS A 232 -29.79 6.01 -7.66
CA LYS A 232 -28.87 6.97 -7.04
C LYS A 232 -27.43 6.53 -7.22
N ARG A 233 -26.60 7.43 -7.74
CA ARG A 233 -25.14 7.28 -7.83
C ARG A 233 -24.46 8.12 -6.74
N THR A 234 -23.51 7.50 -6.04
CA THR A 234 -22.65 8.14 -5.03
C THR A 234 -21.20 7.97 -5.47
N PRO A 235 -20.37 9.03 -5.57
CA PRO A 235 -18.96 8.89 -5.90
C PRO A 235 -18.22 8.02 -4.88
N ILE A 236 -17.28 7.19 -5.36
CA ILE A 236 -16.44 6.36 -4.48
C ILE A 236 -14.94 6.48 -4.81
N ALA A 237 -14.13 6.26 -3.78
CA ALA A 237 -12.71 5.94 -3.90
C ALA A 237 -12.45 4.57 -3.27
N VAL A 238 -11.63 3.74 -3.91
CA VAL A 238 -11.32 2.39 -3.46
C VAL A 238 -9.80 2.21 -3.36
N ARG A 239 -9.34 1.53 -2.31
CA ARG A 239 -7.94 1.07 -2.20
C ARG A 239 -7.88 -0.42 -1.91
N PHE A 240 -7.15 -1.11 -2.76
CA PHE A 240 -6.75 -2.50 -2.61
C PHE A 240 -5.34 -2.60 -2.04
N SER A 241 -4.98 -3.71 -1.41
CA SER A 241 -3.65 -3.88 -0.78
C SER A 241 -3.35 -5.32 -0.39
N THR A 242 -2.08 -5.66 -0.16
CA THR A 242 -1.68 -6.80 0.70
C THR A 242 -1.80 -6.39 2.18
N VAL A 243 -1.17 -7.08 3.15
CA VAL A 243 -1.26 -6.75 4.59
C VAL A 243 0.11 -6.65 5.27
N GLY A 244 0.90 -7.73 5.22
CA GLY A 244 2.14 -7.86 5.99
C GLY A 244 3.35 -7.17 5.36
N GLY A 245 3.40 -7.15 4.03
CA GLY A 245 4.48 -6.56 3.24
C GLY A 245 4.60 -5.04 3.35
N GLU A 246 5.81 -4.55 3.16
CA GLU A 246 6.17 -3.12 3.11
C GLU A 246 5.90 -2.53 1.70
N SER A 247 6.04 -1.22 1.50
CA SER A 247 5.64 -0.53 0.24
C SER A 247 6.33 -1.04 -1.03
N GLY A 248 7.50 -1.68 -0.93
CA GLY A 248 8.21 -2.32 -2.04
C GLY A 248 8.01 -3.84 -2.16
N SER A 249 7.00 -4.41 -1.51
CA SER A 249 6.70 -5.85 -1.59
C SER A 249 5.86 -6.22 -2.83
N ALA A 250 5.85 -7.51 -3.18
CA ALA A 250 5.17 -8.01 -4.37
C ALA A 250 3.67 -8.26 -4.16
N ASP A 251 2.85 -7.85 -5.14
CA ASP A 251 1.39 -7.93 -5.12
C ASP A 251 0.84 -9.37 -5.08
N THR A 252 1.61 -10.36 -5.55
CA THR A 252 1.21 -11.78 -5.64
C THR A 252 1.56 -12.61 -4.41
N ALA A 253 2.03 -11.99 -3.32
CA ALA A 253 2.28 -12.69 -2.06
C ALA A 253 1.02 -13.37 -1.48
N ARG A 254 1.18 -14.50 -0.77
CA ARG A 254 0.09 -15.14 -0.02
C ARG A 254 -0.21 -14.32 1.24
N ASP A 255 -1.35 -13.65 1.23
CA ASP A 255 -1.75 -12.65 2.24
C ASP A 255 -3.28 -12.44 2.09
N PRO A 256 -4.05 -11.97 3.09
CA PRO A 256 -5.35 -11.36 2.80
C PRO A 256 -5.17 -10.17 1.84
N ARG A 257 -6.26 -9.69 1.26
CA ARG A 257 -6.24 -8.41 0.54
C ARG A 257 -7.16 -7.41 1.20
N GLY A 258 -6.64 -6.23 1.50
CA GLY A 258 -7.46 -5.09 1.89
C GLY A 258 -8.33 -4.64 0.72
N PHE A 259 -9.57 -4.25 1.00
CA PHE A 259 -10.53 -3.73 0.01
C PHE A 259 -11.41 -2.70 0.71
N ALA A 260 -10.84 -1.50 0.87
CA ALA A 260 -11.49 -0.36 1.50
C ALA A 260 -12.25 0.48 0.47
N VAL A 261 -13.48 0.88 0.80
CA VAL A 261 -14.35 1.70 -0.05
C VAL A 261 -14.76 2.96 0.73
N LYS A 262 -14.47 4.14 0.17
CA LYS A 262 -14.89 5.45 0.65
C LYS A 262 -16.07 5.91 -0.21
N PHE A 263 -17.17 6.28 0.41
CA PHE A 263 -18.36 6.85 -0.24
C PHE A 263 -18.48 8.32 0.14
N TYR A 264 -18.51 9.21 -0.87
CA TYR A 264 -18.71 10.64 -0.65
C TYR A 264 -20.21 10.95 -0.70
N THR A 265 -20.88 10.94 0.46
CA THR A 265 -22.33 11.12 0.58
C THR A 265 -22.69 12.55 1.00
N GLU A 266 -23.96 12.95 0.80
CA GLU A 266 -24.43 14.28 1.23
C GLU A 266 -24.47 14.46 2.75
N GLU A 267 -24.32 13.36 3.51
CA GLU A 267 -24.26 13.32 4.97
C GLU A 267 -22.82 13.21 5.50
N GLY A 268 -21.83 13.31 4.61
CA GLY A 268 -20.41 13.15 4.89
C GLY A 268 -19.83 11.88 4.28
N ILE A 269 -18.60 11.55 4.66
CA ILE A 269 -17.91 10.34 4.22
C ILE A 269 -18.45 9.13 5.01
N TRP A 270 -18.71 8.04 4.30
CA TRP A 270 -18.79 6.69 4.88
C TRP A 270 -17.60 5.86 4.38
N ASP A 271 -16.85 5.21 5.29
CA ASP A 271 -15.73 4.34 4.94
C ASP A 271 -16.02 2.88 5.31
N LEU A 272 -16.28 2.04 4.31
CA LEU A 272 -16.38 0.59 4.47
C LEU A 272 -15.00 -0.05 4.27
N VAL A 273 -14.23 -0.12 5.36
CA VAL A 273 -12.83 -0.56 5.34
C VAL A 273 -12.73 -2.09 5.46
N GLY A 274 -13.07 -2.78 4.38
CA GLY A 274 -13.17 -4.24 4.31
C GLY A 274 -11.90 -4.99 3.85
N ASN A 275 -12.05 -6.31 3.69
CA ASN A 275 -11.05 -7.23 3.17
C ASN A 275 -11.66 -8.18 2.13
N ASN A 276 -10.84 -8.96 1.42
CA ASN A 276 -11.27 -10.05 0.54
C ASN A 276 -11.80 -11.30 1.29
N THR A 277 -11.91 -11.24 2.62
CA THR A 277 -12.39 -12.31 3.50
C THR A 277 -13.52 -11.83 4.44
N PRO A 278 -14.57 -12.64 4.67
CA PRO A 278 -15.64 -12.32 5.62
C PRO A 278 -15.25 -12.45 7.09
N ILE A 279 -14.06 -12.94 7.41
CA ILE A 279 -13.58 -13.23 8.77
C ILE A 279 -12.16 -12.65 9.00
N PHE A 280 -11.63 -12.78 10.22
CA PHE A 280 -10.26 -12.38 10.54
C PHE A 280 -9.58 -13.34 11.53
N PHE A 281 -8.26 -13.21 11.72
CA PHE A 281 -7.43 -14.11 12.53
C PHE A 281 -7.63 -13.95 14.05
N VAL A 282 -7.93 -12.73 14.51
CA VAL A 282 -8.13 -12.42 15.93
C VAL A 282 -9.47 -11.74 16.13
N LYS A 283 -10.09 -11.96 17.30
CA LYS A 283 -11.41 -11.42 17.66
C LYS A 283 -11.40 -10.37 18.77
N ASP A 284 -10.23 -9.98 19.21
CA ASP A 284 -10.02 -9.00 20.28
C ASP A 284 -8.85 -8.08 19.85
N PRO A 285 -9.04 -6.75 19.84
CA PRO A 285 -8.06 -5.82 19.30
C PRO A 285 -6.74 -5.81 20.07
N LEU A 286 -6.74 -6.26 21.33
CA LEU A 286 -5.52 -6.36 22.14
C LEU A 286 -4.44 -7.25 21.50
N PHE A 287 -4.84 -8.30 20.76
CA PHE A 287 -3.91 -9.19 20.08
C PHE A 287 -3.54 -8.73 18.66
N PHE A 288 -4.14 -7.67 18.14
CA PHE A 288 -3.88 -7.20 16.77
C PHE A 288 -2.43 -6.73 16.56
N PRO A 289 -1.79 -5.94 17.44
CA PRO A 289 -0.38 -5.57 17.27
C PRO A 289 0.55 -6.79 17.28
N SER A 290 0.35 -7.72 18.22
CA SER A 290 1.13 -8.96 18.33
C SER A 290 1.01 -9.82 17.08
N PHE A 291 -0.21 -10.00 16.56
CA PHE A 291 -0.45 -10.68 15.28
C PHE A 291 0.31 -9.99 14.14
N ILE A 292 0.19 -8.67 13.98
CA ILE A 292 0.86 -7.94 12.91
C ILE A 292 2.39 -8.00 13.03
N HIS A 293 2.95 -8.07 14.23
CA HIS A 293 4.39 -8.28 14.42
C HIS A 293 4.84 -9.66 13.91
N THR A 294 4.04 -10.72 14.09
CA THR A 294 4.41 -12.06 13.57
C THR A 294 4.22 -12.21 12.06
N GLN A 295 3.38 -11.39 11.43
CA GLN A 295 3.29 -11.30 9.96
C GLN A 295 4.44 -10.48 9.33
N LYS A 296 5.26 -9.81 10.16
CA LYS A 296 6.34 -8.92 9.73
C LYS A 296 7.71 -9.52 10.01
N ARG A 297 8.65 -8.72 10.50
CA ARG A 297 10.08 -9.02 10.50
C ARG A 297 10.56 -9.31 11.91
N ASN A 298 11.40 -10.33 12.05
CA ASN A 298 12.08 -10.63 13.30
C ASN A 298 12.88 -9.39 13.77
N PRO A 299 12.76 -8.98 15.05
CA PRO A 299 13.32 -7.72 15.53
C PRO A 299 14.86 -7.70 15.59
N VAL A 300 15.53 -8.86 15.50
CA VAL A 300 16.99 -8.98 15.51
C VAL A 300 17.55 -9.12 14.09
N THR A 301 16.94 -9.95 13.24
CA THR A 301 17.49 -10.27 11.90
C THR A 301 16.88 -9.44 10.78
N HIS A 302 15.76 -8.77 11.01
CA HIS A 302 14.97 -8.03 10.01
C HIS A 302 14.44 -8.89 8.83
N LEU A 303 14.52 -10.22 8.95
CA LEU A 303 13.97 -11.19 7.99
C LEU A 303 12.52 -11.54 8.33
N LYS A 304 11.76 -12.09 7.37
CA LYS A 304 10.49 -12.76 7.65
C LYS A 304 10.78 -14.10 8.34
N ASP A 305 9.93 -14.49 9.29
CA ASP A 305 10.22 -15.54 10.28
C ASP A 305 9.03 -16.51 10.39
N ALA A 306 9.26 -17.78 10.06
CA ALA A 306 8.21 -18.81 10.02
C ALA A 306 7.82 -19.31 11.42
N ASP A 307 8.75 -19.30 12.36
CA ASP A 307 8.49 -19.74 13.73
C ASP A 307 7.65 -18.69 14.45
N MET A 308 7.97 -17.39 14.29
CA MET A 308 7.11 -16.30 14.77
C MET A 308 5.67 -16.39 14.22
N PHE A 309 5.53 -16.68 12.93
CA PHE A 309 4.22 -16.84 12.27
C PHE A 309 3.43 -18.02 12.85
N TRP A 310 4.03 -19.21 12.94
CA TRP A 310 3.32 -20.42 13.35
C TRP A 310 3.14 -20.56 14.87
N ASP A 311 4.07 -20.08 15.70
CA ASP A 311 3.93 -20.04 17.17
C ASP A 311 2.63 -19.33 17.55
N PHE A 312 2.47 -18.07 17.12
CA PHE A 312 1.27 -17.29 17.42
C PHE A 312 -0.01 -17.94 16.90
N LEU A 313 -0.03 -18.48 15.67
CA LEU A 313 -1.23 -19.10 15.11
C LEU A 313 -1.58 -20.44 15.79
N SER A 314 -0.58 -21.21 16.25
CA SER A 314 -0.79 -22.45 16.99
C SER A 314 -1.32 -22.19 18.42
N LEU A 315 -0.80 -21.16 19.09
CA LEU A 315 -1.26 -20.73 20.41
C LEU A 315 -2.62 -19.99 20.35
N ARG A 316 -2.95 -19.35 19.24
CA ARG A 316 -4.21 -18.60 19.01
C ARG A 316 -5.14 -19.34 18.06
N THR A 317 -5.72 -20.44 18.56
CA THR A 317 -6.60 -21.34 17.81
C THR A 317 -7.87 -20.70 17.24
N GLU A 318 -8.25 -19.48 17.68
CA GLU A 318 -9.32 -18.72 17.03
C GLU A 318 -8.99 -18.33 15.57
N SER A 319 -7.70 -18.23 15.23
CA SER A 319 -7.21 -17.86 13.91
C SER A 319 -7.44 -18.91 12.82
N MET A 320 -7.59 -20.17 13.22
CA MET A 320 -7.59 -21.34 12.33
C MET A 320 -8.54 -21.22 11.13
N HIS A 321 -9.71 -20.62 11.33
CA HIS A 321 -10.70 -20.44 10.25
C HIS A 321 -10.20 -19.49 9.15
N GLN A 322 -9.53 -18.40 9.51
CA GLN A 322 -8.92 -17.49 8.53
C GLN A 322 -7.59 -18.04 7.99
N VAL A 323 -6.85 -18.85 8.75
CA VAL A 323 -5.68 -19.59 8.24
C VAL A 323 -6.10 -20.55 7.12
N MET A 324 -7.20 -21.30 7.28
CA MET A 324 -7.72 -22.16 6.20
C MET A 324 -8.12 -21.39 4.94
N ILE A 325 -8.66 -20.17 5.06
CA ILE A 325 -8.91 -19.30 3.90
C ILE A 325 -7.59 -18.80 3.27
N LEU A 326 -6.62 -18.37 4.09
CA LEU A 326 -5.32 -17.87 3.64
C LEU A 326 -4.50 -18.94 2.89
N PHE A 327 -4.56 -20.20 3.30
CA PHE A 327 -3.84 -21.30 2.64
C PHE A 327 -4.64 -21.99 1.52
N SER A 328 -5.93 -21.70 1.36
CA SER A 328 -6.68 -22.01 0.13
C SER A 328 -6.20 -21.18 -1.07
N ASP A 329 -6.72 -21.47 -2.27
CA ASP A 329 -6.42 -20.69 -3.49
C ASP A 329 -6.70 -19.19 -3.31
N ARG A 330 -7.69 -18.84 -2.48
CA ARG A 330 -8.08 -17.44 -2.20
C ARG A 330 -7.03 -16.61 -1.46
N GLY A 331 -5.96 -17.23 -0.96
CA GLY A 331 -4.79 -16.52 -0.44
C GLY A 331 -3.97 -15.79 -1.51
N ILE A 332 -4.16 -16.12 -2.80
CA ILE A 332 -3.51 -15.44 -3.94
C ILE A 332 -4.57 -15.20 -5.04
N PRO A 333 -5.29 -14.07 -5.02
CA PRO A 333 -6.19 -13.70 -6.12
C PRO A 333 -5.44 -13.25 -7.38
N ASP A 334 -6.08 -13.46 -8.52
CA ASP A 334 -5.58 -13.05 -9.84
C ASP A 334 -5.89 -11.55 -10.08
N GLY A 335 -4.98 -10.70 -9.61
CA GLY A 335 -5.21 -9.25 -9.55
C GLY A 335 -6.28 -8.86 -8.52
N TYR A 336 -6.58 -7.56 -8.45
CA TYR A 336 -7.62 -7.07 -7.52
C TYR A 336 -9.04 -7.22 -8.07
N ARG A 337 -9.21 -7.41 -9.38
CA ARG A 337 -10.52 -7.45 -10.06
C ARG A 337 -11.24 -8.79 -9.89
N HIS A 338 -10.51 -9.88 -9.64
CA HIS A 338 -11.03 -11.25 -9.52
C HIS A 338 -11.17 -11.76 -8.07
N MET A 339 -11.38 -10.85 -7.11
CA MET A 339 -11.72 -11.19 -5.73
C MET A 339 -13.01 -10.51 -5.26
N ASN A 340 -13.76 -11.17 -4.36
CA ASN A 340 -14.82 -10.51 -3.60
C ASN A 340 -14.21 -9.54 -2.59
N GLY A 341 -15.04 -8.64 -2.06
CA GLY A 341 -14.79 -7.92 -0.82
C GLY A 341 -15.92 -8.07 0.20
N TYR A 342 -15.62 -7.79 1.46
CA TYR A 342 -16.49 -7.98 2.60
C TYR A 342 -16.19 -6.92 3.66
N GLY A 343 -17.22 -6.41 4.35
CA GLY A 343 -17.03 -5.59 5.55
C GLY A 343 -16.46 -6.35 6.75
N SER A 344 -16.49 -7.70 6.68
CA SER A 344 -16.08 -8.70 7.69
C SER A 344 -16.82 -8.61 9.04
N HIS A 345 -16.71 -7.47 9.71
CA HIS A 345 -17.40 -7.14 10.96
C HIS A 345 -18.92 -7.23 10.84
N THR A 346 -19.59 -7.35 11.98
CA THR A 346 -21.04 -7.13 12.05
C THR A 346 -21.26 -5.63 12.21
N PHE A 347 -22.14 -5.04 11.39
CA PHE A 347 -22.56 -3.65 11.53
C PHE A 347 -24.02 -3.60 11.97
N LYS A 348 -24.48 -2.42 12.37
CA LYS A 348 -25.86 -2.14 12.75
C LYS A 348 -26.46 -1.17 11.73
N LEU A 349 -27.63 -1.48 11.21
CA LEU A 349 -28.43 -0.58 10.39
C LEU A 349 -29.61 -0.07 11.21
N VAL A 350 -29.95 1.20 10.99
CA VAL A 350 -31.07 1.87 11.66
C VAL A 350 -31.96 2.53 10.61
N ASN A 351 -33.24 2.17 10.58
CA ASN A 351 -34.20 2.69 9.61
C ASN A 351 -34.82 4.03 10.05
N ALA A 352 -35.75 4.57 9.25
CA ALA A 352 -36.42 5.85 9.53
C ALA A 352 -37.26 5.85 10.83
N HIS A 353 -37.77 4.68 11.24
CA HIS A 353 -38.52 4.48 12.49
C HIS A 353 -37.60 4.23 13.70
N ASN A 354 -36.28 4.27 13.49
CA ASN A 354 -35.23 3.92 14.46
C ASN A 354 -35.24 2.44 14.90
N GLU A 355 -35.85 1.56 14.10
CA GLU A 355 -35.74 0.11 14.30
C GLU A 355 -34.31 -0.35 13.94
N ILE A 356 -33.83 -1.36 14.67
CA ILE A 356 -32.44 -1.83 14.62
C ILE A 356 -32.38 -3.23 14.03
N VAL A 357 -31.56 -3.40 13.00
CA VAL A 357 -31.10 -4.70 12.52
C VAL A 357 -29.57 -4.75 12.47
N TYR A 358 -28.99 -5.94 12.59
CA TYR A 358 -27.59 -6.16 12.29
C TYR A 358 -27.41 -6.54 10.82
N CYS A 359 -26.27 -6.20 10.23
CA CYS A 359 -25.95 -6.57 8.86
C CYS A 359 -24.51 -7.04 8.65
N LYS A 360 -24.31 -7.67 7.49
CA LYS A 360 -23.00 -7.96 6.88
C LYS A 360 -22.96 -7.35 5.49
N PHE A 361 -21.89 -6.65 5.15
CA PHE A 361 -21.68 -6.13 3.80
C PHE A 361 -20.84 -7.11 2.97
N HIS A 362 -21.31 -7.45 1.77
CA HIS A 362 -20.61 -8.31 0.82
C HIS A 362 -20.64 -7.65 -0.57
N TYR A 363 -19.52 -7.65 -1.28
CA TYR A 363 -19.44 -7.14 -2.64
C TYR A 363 -18.76 -8.20 -3.50
N LYS A 364 -19.57 -8.85 -4.34
CA LYS A 364 -19.17 -10.02 -5.14
C LYS A 364 -18.56 -9.54 -6.45
N THR A 365 -17.44 -10.12 -6.89
CA THR A 365 -16.85 -9.72 -8.18
C THR A 365 -17.71 -10.19 -9.34
N ASP A 366 -18.13 -9.25 -10.19
CA ASP A 366 -18.90 -9.55 -11.40
C ASP A 366 -17.97 -10.12 -12.51
N GLN A 367 -16.64 -10.01 -12.34
CA GLN A 367 -15.61 -10.58 -13.22
C GLN A 367 -15.34 -12.07 -12.93
N GLY A 368 -15.99 -12.64 -11.91
CA GLY A 368 -15.74 -13.99 -11.42
C GLY A 368 -14.46 -14.12 -10.58
N ILE A 369 -14.42 -15.13 -9.70
CA ILE A 369 -13.25 -15.43 -8.87
C ILE A 369 -12.19 -16.14 -9.71
N LYS A 370 -10.94 -15.69 -9.58
CA LYS A 370 -9.74 -16.34 -10.14
C LYS A 370 -8.57 -16.23 -9.16
N ASN A 371 -7.66 -17.19 -9.23
CA ASN A 371 -6.56 -17.35 -8.29
C ASN A 371 -5.28 -17.81 -9.01
N ILE A 372 -4.12 -17.44 -8.46
CA ILE A 372 -2.81 -17.80 -9.02
C ILE A 372 -2.19 -18.91 -8.17
N PHE A 373 -1.78 -20.01 -8.80
CA PHE A 373 -1.04 -21.08 -8.11
C PHE A 373 0.31 -20.57 -7.56
N SER A 374 0.71 -21.06 -6.39
CA SER A 374 1.88 -20.56 -5.64
C SER A 374 3.15 -20.42 -6.48
N ASP A 375 3.44 -21.38 -7.36
CA ASP A 375 4.66 -21.39 -8.19
C ASP A 375 4.65 -20.25 -9.23
N LYS A 376 3.50 -20.01 -9.86
CA LYS A 376 3.32 -18.90 -10.81
C LYS A 376 3.26 -17.56 -10.08
N ALA A 377 2.72 -17.52 -8.87
CA ALA A 377 2.73 -16.34 -8.03
C ALA A 377 4.17 -15.94 -7.63
N ALA A 378 5.04 -16.92 -7.37
CA ALA A 378 6.47 -16.70 -7.12
C ALA A 378 7.21 -16.19 -8.37
N GLU A 379 6.96 -16.75 -9.55
CA GLU A 379 7.48 -16.25 -10.83
C GLU A 379 7.10 -14.77 -11.06
N ILE A 380 5.80 -14.44 -10.91
CA ILE A 380 5.28 -13.07 -11.07
C ILE A 380 5.89 -12.15 -10.01
N SER A 381 6.05 -12.58 -8.76
CA SER A 381 6.61 -11.74 -7.68
C SER A 381 8.04 -11.24 -7.96
N SER A 382 8.77 -11.92 -8.86
CA SER A 382 10.12 -11.55 -9.28
C SER A 382 10.19 -10.77 -10.60
N SER A 383 9.16 -10.90 -11.45
CA SER A 383 9.14 -10.34 -12.81
C SER A 383 8.23 -9.11 -12.96
N ASP A 384 7.17 -9.04 -12.15
CA ASP A 384 6.27 -7.90 -12.02
C ASP A 384 5.72 -7.80 -10.59
N PRO A 385 6.47 -7.23 -9.64
CA PRO A 385 6.01 -7.09 -8.25
C PRO A 385 4.78 -6.16 -8.12
N ASP A 386 4.45 -5.40 -9.16
CA ASP A 386 3.32 -4.45 -9.22
C ASP A 386 2.16 -4.97 -10.07
N TYR A 387 2.08 -6.28 -10.29
CA TYR A 387 1.10 -6.97 -11.13
C TYR A 387 -0.36 -6.54 -10.90
N SER A 388 -0.78 -6.35 -9.65
CA SER A 388 -2.18 -6.01 -9.34
C SER A 388 -2.45 -4.51 -9.47
N ILE A 389 -1.43 -3.66 -9.32
CA ILE A 389 -1.48 -2.24 -9.73
C ILE A 389 -1.63 -2.15 -11.26
N ARG A 390 -0.79 -2.88 -12.00
CA ARG A 390 -0.79 -2.90 -13.48
C ARG A 390 -2.11 -3.39 -14.05
N ASP A 391 -2.62 -4.53 -13.58
CA ASP A 391 -3.91 -5.11 -13.97
C ASP A 391 -5.06 -4.10 -13.80
N LEU A 392 -5.17 -3.48 -12.62
CA LEU A 392 -6.23 -2.52 -12.33
C LEU A 392 -6.13 -1.27 -13.22
N TYR A 393 -4.93 -0.69 -13.35
CA TYR A 393 -4.71 0.50 -14.16
C TYR A 393 -5.04 0.24 -15.63
N ASN A 394 -4.52 -0.85 -16.20
CA ASN A 394 -4.71 -1.21 -17.60
C ASN A 394 -6.18 -1.56 -17.91
N ALA A 395 -6.87 -2.24 -17.00
CA ALA A 395 -8.28 -2.57 -17.17
C ALA A 395 -9.13 -1.29 -17.26
N ILE A 396 -8.97 -0.37 -16.31
CA ILE A 396 -9.70 0.91 -16.30
C ILE A 396 -9.35 1.77 -17.52
N ALA A 397 -8.06 1.90 -17.84
CA ALA A 397 -7.60 2.68 -19.00
C ALA A 397 -8.00 2.06 -20.36
N SER A 398 -8.39 0.79 -20.40
CA SER A 398 -8.94 0.10 -21.58
C SER A 398 -10.47 0.07 -21.59
N ASN A 399 -11.13 0.84 -20.72
CA ASN A 399 -12.58 0.86 -20.49
C ASN A 399 -13.19 -0.49 -20.05
N ASN A 400 -12.36 -1.42 -19.55
CA ASN A 400 -12.77 -2.69 -18.95
C ASN A 400 -12.97 -2.51 -17.44
N TYR A 401 -13.92 -1.62 -17.09
CA TYR A 401 -14.19 -1.19 -15.73
C TYR A 401 -14.58 -2.38 -14.84
N PRO A 402 -13.80 -2.73 -13.81
CA PRO A 402 -14.18 -3.81 -12.91
C PRO A 402 -15.32 -3.38 -12.00
N THR A 403 -16.23 -4.31 -11.76
CA THR A 403 -17.45 -4.06 -11.00
C THR A 403 -17.75 -5.15 -9.99
N TRP A 404 -18.52 -4.77 -8.96
CA TRP A 404 -18.95 -5.68 -7.90
C TRP A 404 -20.41 -5.44 -7.52
N THR A 405 -21.25 -6.46 -7.61
CA THR A 405 -22.61 -6.40 -7.07
C THR A 405 -22.57 -6.42 -5.54
N PHE A 406 -23.21 -5.43 -4.91
CA PHE A 406 -23.21 -5.18 -3.47
C PHE A 406 -24.47 -5.75 -2.82
N TYR A 407 -24.29 -6.48 -1.72
CA TYR A 407 -25.31 -7.20 -0.98
C TYR A 407 -25.18 -6.93 0.53
N ILE A 408 -26.30 -7.10 1.24
CA ILE A 408 -26.32 -7.28 2.69
C ILE A 408 -26.91 -8.64 3.07
N GLN A 409 -26.36 -9.28 4.11
CA GLN A 409 -27.17 -10.16 4.96
C GLN A 409 -27.79 -9.31 6.07
N VAL A 410 -28.96 -9.70 6.58
CA VAL A 410 -29.67 -8.98 7.66
C VAL A 410 -30.09 -9.96 8.76
N MET A 411 -29.82 -9.62 10.03
CA MET A 411 -30.19 -10.39 11.22
C MET A 411 -30.88 -9.46 12.22
N THR A 412 -32.09 -9.82 12.68
CA THR A 412 -32.82 -9.04 13.69
C THR A 412 -32.19 -9.16 15.07
N ALA A 413 -32.48 -8.21 15.98
CA ALA A 413 -31.98 -8.25 17.35
C ALA A 413 -32.45 -9.49 18.14
N SER A 414 -33.65 -10.03 17.84
CA SER A 414 -34.17 -11.26 18.44
C SER A 414 -33.46 -12.51 17.92
N GLN A 415 -33.21 -12.60 16.60
CA GLN A 415 -32.37 -13.65 16.03
C GLN A 415 -30.97 -13.62 16.63
N ALA A 416 -30.34 -12.44 16.69
CA ALA A 416 -28.99 -12.26 17.24
C ALA A 416 -28.87 -12.70 18.71
N LYS A 417 -29.90 -12.49 19.54
CA LYS A 417 -29.92 -12.95 20.94
C LYS A 417 -30.03 -14.48 21.06
N ASN A 418 -30.80 -15.11 20.17
CA ASN A 418 -31.11 -16.54 20.22
C ASN A 418 -30.16 -17.40 19.36
N PHE A 419 -29.13 -16.79 18.76
CA PHE A 419 -28.28 -17.49 17.80
C PHE A 419 -27.27 -18.42 18.47
N ARG A 420 -27.02 -19.59 17.84
CA ARG A 420 -26.19 -20.69 18.37
C ARG A 420 -24.70 -20.37 18.57
N TRP A 421 -24.26 -19.21 18.08
CA TRP A 421 -22.90 -18.68 18.21
C TRP A 421 -22.97 -17.15 18.41
N ASN A 422 -21.88 -16.52 18.86
CA ASN A 422 -21.84 -15.07 19.00
C ASN A 422 -21.91 -14.38 17.61
N PRO A 423 -22.97 -13.60 17.29
CA PRO A 423 -23.11 -12.92 16.00
C PRO A 423 -22.11 -11.77 15.80
N PHE A 424 -21.30 -11.44 16.81
CA PHE A 424 -20.27 -10.40 16.80
C PHE A 424 -18.82 -10.97 16.87
N ASP A 425 -18.63 -12.29 16.82
CA ASP A 425 -17.29 -12.90 16.77
C ASP A 425 -16.78 -12.97 15.32
N ILE A 426 -15.86 -12.05 14.96
CA ILE A 426 -15.30 -11.94 13.61
C ILE A 426 -14.61 -13.22 13.11
N THR A 427 -14.11 -14.10 13.99
CA THR A 427 -13.44 -15.35 13.57
C THR A 427 -14.43 -16.40 13.08
N LYS A 428 -15.74 -16.24 13.37
CA LYS A 428 -16.76 -17.24 13.09
C LYS A 428 -17.77 -16.82 12.00
N VAL A 429 -17.84 -15.54 11.65
CA VAL A 429 -18.87 -14.92 10.77
C VAL A 429 -19.40 -15.79 9.63
N MET A 430 -18.55 -16.34 8.77
CA MET A 430 -19.00 -17.12 7.60
C MET A 430 -19.71 -18.44 7.95
N ILE A 431 -19.47 -18.97 9.15
CA ILE A 431 -20.20 -20.11 9.74
C ILE A 431 -21.44 -19.59 10.52
N VAL A 432 -21.36 -18.39 11.09
CA VAL A 432 -22.37 -17.78 11.96
C VAL A 432 -23.52 -17.13 11.19
N TRP A 433 -23.31 -16.76 9.93
CA TRP A 433 -24.37 -16.25 9.06
C TRP A 433 -24.41 -17.12 7.78
N PRO A 434 -24.86 -18.40 7.84
CA PRO A 434 -24.99 -19.25 6.66
C PRO A 434 -25.89 -18.58 5.63
N HIS A 435 -25.53 -18.64 4.34
CA HIS A 435 -26.37 -18.04 3.29
C HIS A 435 -27.77 -18.66 3.20
N ASP A 436 -27.94 -19.91 3.66
CA ASP A 436 -29.22 -20.63 3.67
C ASP A 436 -30.17 -20.15 4.78
N GLU A 437 -29.61 -19.65 5.90
CA GLU A 437 -30.37 -19.05 7.01
C GLU A 437 -30.52 -17.52 6.85
N TYR A 438 -29.52 -16.89 6.25
CA TYR A 438 -29.41 -15.44 6.07
C TYR A 438 -29.01 -15.14 4.61
N PRO A 439 -29.95 -15.14 3.65
CA PRO A 439 -29.65 -14.94 2.24
C PRO A 439 -29.08 -13.56 1.93
N LEU A 440 -28.36 -13.47 0.81
CA LEU A 440 -27.77 -12.22 0.33
C LEU A 440 -28.85 -11.36 -0.34
N ILE A 441 -29.28 -10.30 0.35
CA ILE A 441 -30.19 -9.28 -0.18
C ILE A 441 -29.37 -8.32 -1.06
N PRO A 442 -29.66 -8.17 -2.36
CA PRO A 442 -28.97 -7.21 -3.21
C PRO A 442 -29.30 -5.77 -2.81
N VAL A 443 -28.38 -4.84 -3.08
CA VAL A 443 -28.51 -3.41 -2.75
C VAL A 443 -28.15 -2.52 -3.93
N GLY A 444 -27.02 -2.81 -4.57
CA GLY A 444 -26.40 -1.90 -5.53
C GLY A 444 -25.22 -2.51 -6.26
N LYS A 445 -24.44 -1.67 -6.92
CA LYS A 445 -23.27 -2.06 -7.72
C LYS A 445 -22.15 -1.04 -7.53
N LEU A 446 -20.94 -1.52 -7.26
CA LEU A 446 -19.72 -0.73 -7.27
C LEU A 446 -19.10 -0.80 -8.67
N VAL A 447 -18.69 0.34 -9.22
CA VAL A 447 -18.04 0.47 -10.53
C VAL A 447 -16.77 1.33 -10.36
N LEU A 448 -15.65 0.86 -10.90
CA LEU A 448 -14.40 1.62 -10.94
C LEU A 448 -14.09 2.02 -12.39
N ASP A 449 -14.31 3.30 -12.70
CA ASP A 449 -14.22 3.85 -14.05
C ASP A 449 -13.08 4.88 -14.24
N ARG A 450 -12.40 5.28 -13.16
CA ARG A 450 -11.37 6.32 -13.19
C ARG A 450 -10.10 5.93 -12.41
N ASN A 451 -8.95 5.98 -13.08
CA ASN A 451 -7.64 5.85 -12.45
C ASN A 451 -7.27 7.12 -11.64
N PRO A 452 -6.36 7.04 -10.66
CA PRO A 452 -5.82 8.22 -9.98
C PRO A 452 -4.99 9.08 -10.94
N ASP A 453 -5.09 10.40 -10.81
CA ASP A 453 -4.28 11.37 -11.57
C ASP A 453 -2.87 11.46 -10.97
N ASN A 454 -2.75 11.33 -9.64
CA ASN A 454 -1.48 11.23 -8.95
C ASN A 454 -1.56 10.20 -7.80
N TYR A 455 -0.89 9.06 -7.97
CA TYR A 455 -0.90 7.97 -6.98
C TYR A 455 -0.55 8.43 -5.54
N PHE A 456 0.39 9.36 -5.37
CA PHE A 456 0.78 9.81 -4.03
C PHE A 456 -0.33 10.63 -3.36
N ASN A 457 -0.96 11.54 -4.10
CA ASN A 457 -2.06 12.36 -3.59
C ASN A 457 -3.35 11.56 -3.40
N ASP A 458 -3.65 10.64 -4.33
CA ASP A 458 -4.95 9.98 -4.43
C ASP A 458 -5.00 8.61 -3.74
N VAL A 459 -3.86 7.91 -3.63
CA VAL A 459 -3.79 6.51 -3.15
C VAL A 459 -2.87 6.33 -1.96
N GLU A 460 -1.77 7.11 -1.86
CA GLU A 460 -0.92 7.05 -0.66
C GLU A 460 -1.45 7.94 0.46
N GLN A 461 -1.90 9.16 0.15
CA GLN A 461 -2.47 10.07 1.14
C GLN A 461 -3.94 9.81 1.52
N ILE A 462 -4.65 8.90 0.85
CA ILE A 462 -6.03 8.55 1.23
C ILE A 462 -6.11 7.85 2.60
N ALA A 463 -7.08 8.28 3.41
CA ALA A 463 -7.36 7.83 4.76
C ALA A 463 -8.79 7.27 4.83
N PHE A 464 -8.93 5.98 5.15
CA PHE A 464 -10.22 5.33 5.36
C PHE A 464 -10.38 4.99 6.84
N ASP A 465 -11.39 5.51 7.53
CA ASP A 465 -11.58 5.26 8.96
C ASP A 465 -12.93 4.54 9.22
N PRO A 466 -12.95 3.33 9.81
CA PRO A 466 -14.19 2.66 10.20
C PRO A 466 -15.10 3.47 11.13
N ALA A 467 -14.62 4.53 11.78
CA ALA A 467 -15.44 5.47 12.54
C ALA A 467 -16.23 6.47 11.66
N HIS A 468 -15.85 6.66 10.39
CA HIS A 468 -16.64 7.43 9.43
C HIS A 468 -17.87 6.63 9.01
N MET A 469 -18.96 6.76 9.77
CA MET A 469 -20.28 6.22 9.45
C MET A 469 -21.31 7.35 9.36
N VAL A 470 -22.24 7.22 8.42
CA VAL A 470 -23.32 8.18 8.16
C VAL A 470 -24.62 7.76 8.86
N PRO A 471 -25.56 8.70 9.15
CA PRO A 471 -26.77 8.41 9.91
C PRO A 471 -27.57 7.22 9.37
N GLY A 472 -27.73 6.17 10.18
CA GLY A 472 -28.37 4.91 9.77
C GLY A 472 -27.42 3.74 9.59
N ILE A 473 -26.10 3.96 9.61
CA ILE A 473 -25.05 2.93 9.72
C ILE A 473 -24.30 3.17 11.03
N GLU A 474 -24.16 2.13 11.84
CA GLU A 474 -23.53 2.18 13.16
C GLU A 474 -22.69 0.92 13.45
N PRO A 475 -21.72 0.97 14.38
CA PRO A 475 -20.95 -0.21 14.77
C PRO A 475 -21.79 -1.18 15.62
N SER A 476 -21.41 -2.46 15.61
CA SER A 476 -21.92 -3.48 16.54
C SER A 476 -20.98 -3.69 17.73
N PRO A 477 -21.34 -4.54 18.72
CA PRO A 477 -20.46 -4.96 19.82
C PRO A 477 -19.25 -5.84 19.43
N ASP A 478 -18.94 -6.00 18.14
CA ASP A 478 -17.72 -6.67 17.66
C ASP A 478 -16.48 -5.95 18.23
N LYS A 479 -15.75 -6.62 19.12
CA LYS A 479 -14.59 -6.03 19.81
C LYS A 479 -13.52 -5.51 18.85
N LEU A 480 -13.26 -6.24 17.76
CA LEU A 480 -12.23 -5.83 16.80
C LEU A 480 -12.71 -4.60 16.03
N LEU A 481 -14.00 -4.52 15.67
CA LEU A 481 -14.56 -3.29 15.09
C LEU A 481 -14.37 -2.11 16.05
N GLN A 482 -14.76 -2.25 17.32
CA GLN A 482 -14.63 -1.20 18.33
C GLN A 482 -13.18 -0.69 18.48
N GLY A 483 -12.19 -1.59 18.49
CA GLY A 483 -10.77 -1.18 18.49
C GLY A 483 -10.34 -0.43 17.22
N ARG A 484 -10.89 -0.79 16.05
CA ARG A 484 -10.61 -0.10 14.78
C ARG A 484 -11.18 1.32 14.74
N LEU A 485 -12.30 1.61 15.42
CA LEU A 485 -12.89 2.96 15.49
C LEU A 485 -11.94 4.00 16.11
N PHE A 486 -10.97 3.57 16.91
CA PHE A 486 -9.91 4.43 17.43
C PHE A 486 -8.66 4.41 16.54
N ALA A 487 -8.18 3.21 16.20
CA ALA A 487 -6.84 3.01 15.66
C ALA A 487 -6.57 3.67 14.30
N TYR A 488 -7.60 3.80 13.45
CA TYR A 488 -7.43 4.37 12.11
C TYR A 488 -7.24 5.88 12.16
N GLY A 489 -8.15 6.63 12.80
CA GLY A 489 -8.01 8.07 12.99
C GLY A 489 -6.76 8.46 13.76
N ASP A 490 -6.31 7.62 14.70
CA ASP A 490 -5.03 7.80 15.40
C ASP A 490 -3.82 7.67 14.46
N THR A 491 -3.70 6.55 13.74
CA THR A 491 -2.55 6.34 12.83
C THR A 491 -2.54 7.35 11.67
N HIS A 492 -3.71 7.84 11.22
CA HIS A 492 -3.77 8.92 10.22
C HIS A 492 -3.23 10.26 10.75
N ARG A 493 -3.50 10.65 12.00
CA ARG A 493 -2.94 11.86 12.62
C ARG A 493 -1.42 11.81 12.70
N HIS A 494 -0.84 10.63 12.91
CA HIS A 494 0.62 10.42 12.87
C HIS A 494 1.16 10.43 11.42
N ARG A 495 0.58 9.63 10.52
CA ARG A 495 1.10 9.36 9.17
C ARG A 495 0.98 10.53 8.20
N LEU A 496 -0.13 11.26 8.30
CA LEU A 496 -0.51 12.35 7.38
C LEU A 496 -0.61 13.71 8.07
N GLY A 497 -0.47 13.74 9.39
CA GLY A 497 -0.62 14.94 10.22
C GLY A 497 -2.04 15.17 10.74
N PRO A 498 -2.22 16.12 11.69
CA PRO A 498 -3.51 16.38 12.34
C PRO A 498 -4.64 16.74 11.38
N ASN A 499 -4.32 17.48 10.32
CA ASN A 499 -5.30 18.05 9.38
C ASN A 499 -5.52 17.18 8.12
N HIS A 500 -5.23 15.87 8.16
CA HIS A 500 -5.27 14.99 6.98
C HIS A 500 -6.64 14.90 6.26
N LEU A 501 -7.74 15.29 6.92
CA LEU A 501 -9.08 15.42 6.32
C LEU A 501 -9.22 16.65 5.40
N GLN A 502 -8.27 17.59 5.42
CA GLN A 502 -8.19 18.72 4.50
C GLN A 502 -7.47 18.37 3.18
N LEU A 503 -6.80 17.21 3.12
CA LEU A 503 -6.20 16.71 1.89
C LEU A 503 -7.32 16.37 0.88
N PRO A 504 -7.19 16.72 -0.42
CA PRO A 504 -8.26 16.59 -1.42
C PRO A 504 -9.06 15.28 -1.33
N VAL A 505 -8.40 14.13 -1.48
CA VAL A 505 -9.05 12.82 -1.50
C VAL A 505 -9.74 12.42 -0.18
N ASN A 506 -9.43 13.09 0.93
CA ASN A 506 -10.02 12.86 2.26
C ASN A 506 -11.12 13.86 2.61
N CYS A 507 -11.30 14.91 1.80
CA CYS A 507 -12.28 15.95 2.05
C CYS A 507 -13.72 15.42 1.82
N PRO A 508 -14.67 15.67 2.73
CA PRO A 508 -16.09 15.42 2.47
C PRO A 508 -16.64 16.51 1.54
N TYR A 509 -16.29 16.41 0.26
CA TYR A 509 -16.81 17.25 -0.81
C TYR A 509 -18.36 17.28 -0.81
N LYS A 510 -18.92 18.44 -1.16
CA LYS A 510 -20.36 18.70 -1.32
C LYS A 510 -20.61 19.34 -2.68
#